data_AF-B0RCG0-F1
#
_entry.id   AF-B0RCG0-F1
#
_cell.length_a   1.000
_cell.length_b   1.000
_cell.length_c   1.000
_cell.angle_alpha   90.00
_cell.angle_beta   90.00
_cell.angle_gamma   90.00
#
_symmetry.space_group_name_H-M   'P 1'
#
loop_
_entity.id
_entity.type
_entity.pdbx_description
1 polymer ?
#
loop_
_entity_poly.entity_id
_entity_poly.type
_entity_poly.pdbx_seq_one_letter_code
_entity_poly.pdbx_strand_id
1 'polypeptide(L)'
;MASWTDHVVWWHVYPLGFTGAPQTRDDLAGPGGGSPAHPDAAPAHRLDRLRAWLPYLVDLGTNGLLLGPVFDSETHGYDTRDHLVVDPRLGDDADLDALLADASARGVRVLLDGVFNHVGRSHPRFVQALADGPGSEAASWFRWDEAGEPVGFEGHGALVTLDHDSEAVRAHVAEVMIHWLDRGISGWRLDAAYAVPASFWAAVLPRVRERHPDAWFVGEMIHGDYVGYQAESTIDSITAYELWKSIRNSIAERNLFELDWTLTRHAELLPSFTPQTFIGNHDVTRIASAVAPRHLGHAVALLLLLPGIPSIYAGDERGLTGVKEDRAGGDDAVRPAYPASPDELHDDEHAARIRSLHQELIGLRRRHAWLVDARMETSGLANTALTITLRPSGTGAAAGVAPGSPDALRLVLNLGEEPMEIAGSPDGREAGDVSGDGRVPGHSWAVLAGA
;
A
#
# COMPACT_ATOMS: atom_id res chain seq x y z
N MET A 1 -20.03 -14.63 5.32
CA MET A 1 -19.39 -15.02 4.04
C MET A 1 -18.04 -14.34 4.00
N ALA A 2 -17.01 -15.01 3.47
CA ALA A 2 -15.68 -14.40 3.33
C ALA A 2 -15.76 -13.21 2.35
N SER A 3 -15.12 -12.10 2.72
CA SER A 3 -15.00 -10.91 1.87
C SER A 3 -13.89 -11.11 0.84
N TRP A 4 -13.93 -10.43 -0.31
CA TRP A 4 -12.83 -10.48 -1.27
C TRP A 4 -11.53 -9.93 -0.68
N THR A 5 -11.63 -9.02 0.29
CA THR A 5 -10.51 -8.43 1.05
C THR A 5 -9.78 -9.48 1.88
N ASP A 6 -10.44 -10.59 2.24
CA ASP A 6 -9.84 -11.67 3.04
C ASP A 6 -8.77 -12.46 2.24
N HIS A 7 -8.80 -12.31 0.92
CA HIS A 7 -7.97 -13.08 -0.02
C HIS A 7 -7.13 -12.21 -0.95
N VAL A 8 -7.22 -10.88 -0.83
CA VAL A 8 -6.47 -9.97 -1.70
C VAL A 8 -5.01 -9.90 -1.24
N VAL A 9 -4.11 -9.98 -2.21
CA VAL A 9 -2.70 -9.60 -2.08
C VAL A 9 -2.48 -8.51 -3.11
N TRP A 10 -2.12 -7.31 -2.64
CA TRP A 10 -1.92 -6.15 -3.51
C TRP A 10 -0.52 -6.16 -4.13
N TRP A 11 -0.45 -5.81 -5.40
CA TRP A 11 0.75 -5.36 -6.08
C TRP A 11 0.64 -3.84 -6.22
N HIS A 12 1.46 -3.11 -5.48
CA HIS A 12 1.44 -1.66 -5.39
C HIS A 12 2.42 -1.06 -6.40
N VAL A 13 1.90 -0.23 -7.30
CA VAL A 13 2.65 0.43 -8.36
C VAL A 13 2.52 1.95 -8.22
N TYR A 14 3.65 2.67 -8.30
CA TYR A 14 3.66 4.12 -8.49
C TYR A 14 3.68 4.42 -10.01
N PRO A 15 2.55 4.78 -10.63
CA PRO A 15 2.36 4.68 -12.09
C PRO A 15 3.22 5.65 -12.89
N LEU A 16 3.42 6.89 -12.42
CA LEU A 16 4.27 7.88 -13.10
C LEU A 16 5.71 7.38 -13.22
N GLY A 17 6.30 6.95 -12.11
CA GLY A 17 7.65 6.37 -12.09
C GLY A 17 7.70 5.08 -12.92
N PHE A 18 6.78 4.14 -12.66
CA PHE A 18 6.75 2.82 -13.30
C PHE A 18 6.73 2.91 -14.82
N THR A 19 5.94 3.83 -15.39
CA THR A 19 5.83 3.99 -16.84
C THR A 19 6.92 4.86 -17.47
N GLY A 20 7.81 5.44 -16.65
CA GLY A 20 8.82 6.40 -17.09
C GLY A 20 8.21 7.71 -17.58
N ALA A 21 7.10 8.14 -16.98
CA ALA A 21 6.49 9.43 -17.26
C ALA A 21 7.41 10.58 -16.78
N PRO A 22 7.42 11.74 -17.45
CA PRO A 22 8.13 12.92 -16.97
C PRO A 22 7.66 13.30 -15.56
N GLN A 23 8.61 13.62 -14.67
CA GLN A 23 8.29 13.99 -13.29
C GLN A 23 7.52 15.30 -13.18
N THR A 24 7.73 16.23 -14.12
CA THR A 24 7.06 17.54 -14.16
C THR A 24 6.32 17.72 -15.47
N ARG A 25 5.23 18.47 -15.43
CA ARG A 25 4.47 18.87 -16.61
C ARG A 25 5.14 20.05 -17.32
N ASP A 26 5.78 19.78 -18.46
CA ASP A 26 6.47 20.81 -19.26
C ASP A 26 5.49 21.88 -19.79
N ASP A 27 4.24 21.52 -20.05
CA ASP A 27 3.18 22.41 -20.52
C ASP A 27 2.61 23.32 -19.43
N LEU A 28 2.92 23.06 -18.17
CA LEU A 28 2.67 23.97 -17.05
C LEU A 28 3.88 24.86 -16.73
N ALA A 29 5.04 24.63 -17.37
CA ALA A 29 6.26 25.40 -17.15
C ALA A 29 6.18 26.77 -17.86
N GLY A 30 5.79 27.81 -17.13
CA GLY A 30 5.79 29.18 -17.61
C GLY A 30 5.53 30.24 -16.51
N PRO A 31 5.86 31.52 -16.74
CA PRO A 31 5.77 32.58 -15.72
C PRO A 31 4.35 32.96 -15.25
N GLY A 32 3.32 32.21 -15.67
CA GLY A 32 1.92 32.44 -15.28
C GLY A 32 1.32 31.38 -14.35
N GLY A 33 2.05 30.28 -14.06
CA GLY A 33 1.39 29.05 -13.59
C GLY A 33 0.50 28.49 -14.70
N GLY A 34 0.43 27.16 -14.83
CA GLY A 34 -0.31 26.53 -15.92
C GLY A 34 -1.73 27.09 -16.08
N SER A 35 -2.18 27.22 -17.32
CA SER A 35 -3.56 27.62 -17.64
C SER A 35 -4.55 26.78 -16.81
N PRO A 36 -5.64 27.36 -16.29
CA PRO A 36 -6.71 26.59 -15.62
C PRO A 36 -7.44 25.66 -16.60
N ALA A 37 -7.25 25.82 -17.90
CA ALA A 37 -7.67 24.82 -18.89
C ALA A 37 -6.65 23.67 -18.92
N HIS A 38 -7.14 22.43 -18.94
CA HIS A 38 -6.34 21.27 -19.34
C HIS A 38 -5.61 21.63 -20.64
N PRO A 39 -4.27 21.68 -20.66
CA PRO A 39 -3.56 22.01 -21.89
C PRO A 39 -3.93 20.99 -22.97
N ASP A 40 -3.96 21.39 -24.24
CA ASP A 40 -4.17 20.51 -25.41
C ASP A 40 -3.01 19.50 -25.62
N ALA A 41 -2.25 19.18 -24.57
CA ALA A 41 -1.18 18.21 -24.62
C ALA A 41 -1.77 16.84 -24.95
N ALA A 42 -1.38 16.30 -26.10
CA ALA A 42 -1.81 14.97 -26.51
C ALA A 42 -1.44 13.94 -25.42
N PRO A 43 -2.38 13.10 -24.97
CA PRO A 43 -2.11 12.12 -23.94
C PRO A 43 -1.03 11.15 -24.41
N ALA A 44 -0.10 10.86 -23.52
CA ALA A 44 0.91 9.84 -23.76
C ALA A 44 0.42 8.55 -23.12
N HIS A 45 -0.29 7.74 -23.93
CA HIS A 45 -0.92 6.43 -23.62
C HIS A 45 0.06 5.40 -23.01
N ARG A 46 0.54 5.67 -21.78
CA ARG A 46 1.52 4.90 -21.03
C ARG A 46 0.86 3.88 -20.10
N LEU A 47 -0.42 4.04 -19.75
CA LEU A 47 -1.18 3.03 -19.01
C LEU A 47 -1.27 1.69 -19.75
N ASP A 48 -1.19 1.68 -21.08
CA ASP A 48 -1.05 0.44 -21.88
C ASP A 48 0.20 -0.36 -21.52
N ARG A 49 1.29 0.31 -21.09
CA ARG A 49 2.47 -0.39 -20.57
C ARG A 49 2.09 -1.14 -19.31
N LEU A 50 1.49 -0.47 -18.33
CA LEU A 50 1.07 -1.11 -17.08
C LEU A 50 0.06 -2.26 -17.32
N ARG A 51 -0.83 -2.10 -18.29
CA ARG A 51 -1.77 -3.15 -18.72
C ARG A 51 -1.06 -4.42 -19.20
N ALA A 52 0.07 -4.30 -19.88
CA ALA A 52 0.89 -5.45 -20.31
C ALA A 52 1.49 -6.25 -19.13
N TRP A 53 1.50 -5.69 -17.92
CA TRP A 53 1.99 -6.34 -16.71
C TRP A 53 0.93 -7.09 -15.91
N LEU A 54 -0.36 -6.99 -16.27
CA LEU A 54 -1.41 -7.74 -15.59
C LEU A 54 -1.19 -9.27 -15.60
N PRO A 55 -0.68 -9.91 -16.68
CA PRO A 55 -0.30 -11.31 -16.63
C PRO A 55 0.80 -11.61 -15.59
N TYR A 56 1.80 -10.74 -15.48
CA TYR A 56 2.88 -10.89 -14.48
C TYR A 56 2.34 -10.76 -13.05
N LEU A 57 1.43 -9.81 -12.79
CA LEU A 57 0.74 -9.65 -11.51
C LEU A 57 0.05 -10.96 -11.09
N VAL A 58 -0.66 -11.60 -12.03
CA VAL A 58 -1.35 -12.88 -11.79
C VAL A 58 -0.36 -14.03 -11.59
N ASP A 59 0.71 -14.10 -12.39
CA ASP A 59 1.77 -15.12 -12.27
C ASP A 59 2.51 -15.05 -10.93
N LEU A 60 2.75 -13.83 -10.43
CA LEU A 60 3.29 -13.62 -9.08
C LEU A 60 2.37 -14.20 -7.99
N GLY A 61 1.09 -14.42 -8.30
CA GLY A 61 0.08 -14.94 -7.39
C GLY A 61 -0.73 -13.87 -6.68
N THR A 62 -0.55 -12.60 -7.04
CA THR A 62 -1.35 -11.48 -6.53
C THR A 62 -2.70 -11.37 -7.27
N ASN A 63 -3.65 -10.63 -6.71
CA ASN A 63 -5.00 -10.45 -7.27
C ASN A 63 -5.58 -9.07 -6.97
N GLY A 64 -4.73 -8.12 -6.60
CA GLY A 64 -5.07 -6.73 -6.45
C GLY A 64 -3.97 -5.87 -7.06
N LEU A 65 -4.33 -4.83 -7.80
CA LEU A 65 -3.46 -3.78 -8.28
C LEU A 65 -3.77 -2.51 -7.48
N LEU A 66 -2.81 -2.03 -6.69
CA LEU A 66 -2.90 -0.75 -6.00
C LEU A 66 -2.09 0.27 -6.79
N LEU A 67 -2.75 1.30 -7.30
CA LEU A 67 -2.09 2.39 -8.01
C LEU A 67 -1.95 3.58 -7.08
N GLY A 68 -0.73 4.13 -7.02
CA GLY A 68 -0.53 5.51 -6.59
C GLY A 68 -1.29 6.50 -7.50
N PRO A 69 -1.13 7.81 -7.32
CA PRO A 69 -1.95 8.79 -8.02
C PRO A 69 -1.89 8.65 -9.54
N VAL A 70 -3.08 8.62 -10.17
CA VAL A 70 -3.26 8.52 -11.63
C VAL A 70 -3.92 9.76 -12.24
N PHE A 71 -4.35 10.72 -11.42
CA PHE A 71 -5.08 11.90 -11.86
C PHE A 71 -4.16 13.05 -12.25
N ASP A 72 -4.65 13.98 -13.07
CA ASP A 72 -3.89 15.14 -13.54
C ASP A 72 -3.22 15.88 -12.37
N SER A 73 -1.90 16.02 -12.46
CA SER A 73 -1.04 16.56 -11.42
C SER A 73 0.09 17.38 -12.03
N GLU A 74 0.69 18.28 -11.25
CA GLU A 74 1.81 19.12 -11.75
C GLU A 74 3.13 18.35 -11.79
N THR A 75 3.39 17.53 -10.76
CA THR A 75 4.66 16.84 -10.55
C THR A 75 4.49 15.37 -10.18
N HIS A 76 4.70 14.98 -8.93
CA HIS A 76 4.81 13.59 -8.49
C HIS A 76 3.46 12.86 -8.33
N GLY A 77 2.34 13.45 -8.74
CA GLY A 77 1.01 12.83 -8.64
C GLY A 77 0.17 13.30 -7.45
N TYR A 78 0.79 13.87 -6.41
CA TYR A 78 0.06 14.30 -5.19
C TYR A 78 -0.32 15.79 -5.18
N ASP A 79 0.18 16.55 -6.14
CA ASP A 79 -0.23 17.92 -6.43
C ASP A 79 -1.36 17.95 -7.46
N THR A 80 -2.47 17.29 -7.11
CA THR A 80 -3.61 17.06 -8.00
C THR A 80 -4.23 18.38 -8.49
N ARG A 81 -4.52 18.43 -9.79
CA ARG A 81 -5.19 19.55 -10.47
C ARG A 81 -6.66 19.25 -10.75
N ASP A 82 -6.96 18.01 -11.12
CA ASP A 82 -8.31 17.53 -11.42
C ASP A 82 -8.43 16.04 -11.12
N HIS A 83 -9.18 15.68 -10.09
CA HIS A 83 -9.38 14.29 -9.68
C HIS A 83 -10.31 13.49 -10.61
N LEU A 84 -10.99 14.14 -11.57
CA LEU A 84 -11.92 13.50 -12.51
C LEU A 84 -11.27 13.18 -13.86
N VAL A 85 -9.99 13.49 -14.05
CA VAL A 85 -9.28 13.31 -15.32
C VAL A 85 -7.97 12.57 -15.09
N VAL A 86 -7.71 11.54 -15.90
CA VAL A 86 -6.42 10.83 -15.90
C VAL A 86 -5.28 11.77 -16.29
N ASP A 87 -4.13 11.64 -15.64
CA ASP A 87 -2.94 12.45 -15.96
C ASP A 87 -2.51 12.21 -17.42
N PRO A 88 -2.40 13.27 -18.25
CA PRO A 88 -2.03 13.13 -19.65
C PRO A 88 -0.61 12.59 -19.89
N ARG A 89 0.25 12.57 -18.86
CA ARG A 89 1.53 11.85 -18.92
C ARG A 89 1.33 10.34 -18.84
N LEU A 90 0.25 9.86 -18.25
CA LEU A 90 -0.12 8.45 -18.16
C LEU A 90 -1.01 8.01 -19.33
N GLY A 91 -1.89 8.88 -19.82
CA GLY A 91 -2.82 8.55 -20.88
C GLY A 91 -4.10 9.37 -20.78
N ASP A 92 -5.20 8.78 -21.18
CA ASP A 92 -6.54 9.32 -20.97
C ASP A 92 -7.45 8.34 -20.22
N ASP A 93 -8.69 8.78 -20.02
CA ASP A 93 -9.76 8.02 -19.41
C ASP A 93 -10.03 6.67 -20.08
N ALA A 94 -9.88 6.58 -21.42
CA ALA A 94 -10.10 5.34 -22.15
C ALA A 94 -8.98 4.32 -21.89
N ASP A 95 -7.74 4.80 -21.70
CA ASP A 95 -6.63 3.93 -21.29
C ASP A 95 -6.86 3.33 -19.91
N LEU A 96 -7.35 4.13 -18.95
CA LEU A 96 -7.68 3.63 -17.61
C LEU A 96 -8.84 2.64 -17.66
N ASP A 97 -9.90 2.92 -18.41
CA ASP A 97 -11.02 1.97 -18.60
C ASP A 97 -10.55 0.65 -19.20
N ALA A 98 -9.63 0.68 -20.17
CA ALA A 98 -9.06 -0.53 -20.76
C ALA A 98 -8.24 -1.34 -19.74
N LEU A 99 -7.45 -0.66 -18.89
CA LEU A 99 -6.73 -1.30 -17.79
C LEU A 99 -7.69 -1.95 -16.79
N LEU A 100 -8.75 -1.24 -16.38
CA LEU A 100 -9.75 -1.73 -15.44
C LEU A 100 -10.52 -2.94 -16.00
N ALA A 101 -10.90 -2.89 -17.28
CA ALA A 101 -11.58 -3.98 -17.96
C ALA A 101 -10.70 -5.24 -18.02
N ASP A 102 -9.43 -5.11 -18.40
CA ASP A 102 -8.49 -6.23 -18.48
C ASP A 102 -8.13 -6.78 -17.09
N ALA A 103 -8.04 -5.92 -16.07
CA ALA A 103 -7.84 -6.34 -14.68
C ALA A 103 -9.06 -7.16 -14.20
N SER A 104 -10.27 -6.64 -14.40
CA SER A 104 -11.52 -7.31 -14.04
C SER A 104 -11.67 -8.67 -14.74
N ALA A 105 -11.36 -8.75 -16.03
CA ALA A 105 -11.39 -10.00 -16.80
C ALA A 105 -10.44 -11.09 -16.26
N ARG A 106 -9.43 -10.69 -15.47
CA ARG A 106 -8.44 -11.57 -14.82
C ARG A 106 -8.73 -11.79 -13.33
N GLY A 107 -9.83 -11.25 -12.80
CA GLY A 107 -10.15 -11.31 -11.38
C GLY A 107 -9.24 -10.44 -10.50
N VAL A 108 -8.58 -9.43 -11.09
CA VAL A 108 -7.73 -8.48 -10.39
C VAL A 108 -8.57 -7.29 -9.93
N ARG A 109 -8.56 -7.03 -8.62
CA ARG A 109 -9.17 -5.84 -8.02
C ARG A 109 -8.27 -4.63 -8.24
N VAL A 110 -8.82 -3.44 -8.46
CA VAL A 110 -8.02 -2.22 -8.62
C VAL A 110 -8.34 -1.23 -7.51
N LEU A 111 -7.32 -0.68 -6.88
CA LEU A 111 -7.42 0.39 -5.88
C LEU A 111 -6.73 1.63 -6.43
N LEU A 112 -7.37 2.79 -6.34
CA LEU A 112 -6.76 4.07 -6.70
C LEU A 112 -6.40 4.88 -5.46
N ASP A 113 -5.41 5.76 -5.64
CA ASP A 113 -4.98 6.72 -4.63
C ASP A 113 -5.83 7.99 -4.69
N GLY A 114 -6.45 8.34 -3.55
CA GLY A 114 -7.32 9.47 -3.38
C GLY A 114 -6.66 10.58 -2.60
N VAL A 115 -6.06 11.54 -3.30
CA VAL A 115 -5.38 12.70 -2.71
C VAL A 115 -6.39 13.79 -2.34
N PHE A 116 -7.06 13.60 -1.20
CA PHE A 116 -8.16 14.46 -0.74
C PHE A 116 -7.82 15.32 0.49
N ASN A 117 -6.55 15.32 0.91
CA ASN A 117 -6.05 16.22 1.93
C ASN A 117 -5.70 17.60 1.34
N HIS A 118 -5.09 17.61 0.16
CA HIS A 118 -4.56 18.80 -0.50
C HIS A 118 -4.64 18.69 -2.03
N VAL A 119 -4.38 19.81 -2.71
CA VAL A 119 -4.30 19.93 -4.17
C VAL A 119 -3.09 20.76 -4.60
N GLY A 120 -2.71 20.69 -5.88
CA GLY A 120 -1.70 21.56 -6.47
C GLY A 120 -2.15 23.02 -6.59
N ARG A 121 -1.21 23.96 -6.72
CA ARG A 121 -1.52 25.40 -6.83
C ARG A 121 -2.19 25.78 -8.15
N SER A 122 -2.09 24.95 -9.17
CA SER A 122 -2.77 25.15 -10.46
C SER A 122 -4.15 24.49 -10.50
N HIS A 123 -4.63 23.93 -9.39
CA HIS A 123 -6.00 23.43 -9.27
C HIS A 123 -6.99 24.56 -9.63
N PRO A 124 -7.93 24.37 -10.59
CA PRO A 124 -8.76 25.46 -11.11
C PRO A 124 -9.56 26.20 -10.02
N ARG A 125 -10.12 25.48 -9.04
CA ARG A 125 -10.80 26.11 -7.89
C ARG A 125 -9.87 26.97 -7.04
N PHE A 126 -8.59 26.62 -6.90
CA PHE A 126 -7.64 27.41 -6.12
C PHE A 126 -7.21 28.67 -6.87
N VAL A 127 -6.96 28.56 -8.18
CA VAL A 127 -6.72 29.71 -9.05
C VAL A 127 -7.91 30.69 -8.99
N GLN A 128 -9.13 30.15 -9.04
CA GLN A 128 -10.34 30.95 -8.88
C GLN A 128 -10.43 31.60 -7.50
N ALA A 129 -10.12 30.87 -6.42
CA ALA A 129 -10.13 31.40 -5.06
C ALA A 129 -9.18 32.60 -4.89
N LEU A 130 -8.00 32.56 -5.50
CA LEU A 130 -7.05 33.68 -5.50
C LEU A 130 -7.57 34.89 -6.29
N ALA A 131 -8.30 34.67 -7.38
CA ALA A 131 -8.87 35.75 -8.19
C ALA A 131 -10.10 36.40 -7.53
N ASP A 132 -10.97 35.58 -6.94
CA ASP A 132 -12.25 36.01 -6.36
C ASP A 132 -12.10 36.49 -4.89
N GLY A 133 -11.02 36.07 -4.22
CA GLY A 133 -10.65 36.48 -2.86
C GLY A 133 -11.29 35.64 -1.73
N PRO A 134 -10.90 35.88 -0.46
CA PRO A 134 -11.14 34.99 0.70
C PRO A 134 -12.61 34.73 1.10
N GLY A 135 -13.57 35.48 0.56
CA GLY A 135 -15.00 35.31 0.86
C GLY A 135 -15.79 34.61 -0.24
N SER A 136 -15.12 34.15 -1.29
CA SER A 136 -15.75 33.49 -2.45
C SER A 136 -16.12 32.04 -2.15
N GLU A 137 -17.04 31.48 -2.95
CA GLU A 137 -17.35 30.05 -2.92
C GLU A 137 -16.13 29.20 -3.28
N ALA A 138 -15.23 29.70 -4.13
CA ALA A 138 -13.98 29.02 -4.45
C ALA A 138 -13.01 29.02 -3.25
N ALA A 139 -12.95 30.12 -2.48
CA ALA A 139 -12.10 30.20 -1.30
C ALA A 139 -12.54 29.27 -0.16
N SER A 140 -13.84 28.96 -0.05
CA SER A 140 -14.36 28.02 0.96
C SER A 140 -13.95 26.55 0.73
N TRP A 141 -13.23 26.25 -0.35
CA TRP A 141 -12.64 24.93 -0.57
C TRP A 141 -11.31 24.75 0.14
N PHE A 142 -10.68 25.82 0.62
CA PHE A 142 -9.30 25.79 1.11
C PHE A 142 -9.18 26.38 2.50
N ARG A 143 -8.18 25.92 3.24
CA ARG A 143 -7.82 26.53 4.52
C ARG A 143 -6.92 27.74 4.31
N TRP A 144 -7.23 28.80 5.04
CA TRP A 144 -6.48 30.07 5.06
C TRP A 144 -6.04 30.37 6.49
N ASP A 145 -4.85 30.92 6.65
CA ASP A 145 -4.36 31.37 7.96
C ASP A 145 -4.90 32.75 8.35
N GLU A 146 -4.52 33.24 9.54
CA GLU A 146 -4.95 34.56 10.03
C GLU A 146 -4.45 35.73 9.17
N ALA A 147 -3.37 35.54 8.40
CA ALA A 147 -2.84 36.54 7.48
C ALA A 147 -3.55 36.50 6.11
N GLY A 148 -4.46 35.54 5.89
CA GLY A 148 -5.13 35.33 4.62
C GLY A 148 -4.28 34.58 3.59
N GLU A 149 -3.22 33.89 4.04
CA GLU A 149 -2.39 33.04 3.20
C GLU A 149 -2.91 31.59 3.19
N PRO A 150 -2.78 30.87 2.07
CA PRO A 150 -3.23 29.49 1.95
C PRO A 150 -2.39 28.56 2.83
N VAL A 151 -3.05 27.68 3.58
CA VAL A 151 -2.37 26.70 4.45
C VAL A 151 -1.81 25.57 3.60
N GLY A 152 -0.49 25.41 3.61
CA GLY A 152 0.21 24.31 2.95
C GLY A 152 0.24 23.03 3.80
N PHE A 153 0.13 21.87 3.15
CA PHE A 153 0.28 20.58 3.81
C PHE A 153 1.68 20.45 4.43
N GLU A 154 1.79 20.20 5.74
CA GLU A 154 3.05 20.10 6.50
C GLU A 154 4.04 21.28 6.26
N GLY A 155 3.51 22.46 5.91
CA GLY A 155 4.32 23.65 5.58
C GLY A 155 4.82 23.70 4.13
N HIS A 156 4.46 22.73 3.29
CA HIS A 156 4.72 22.74 1.86
C HIS A 156 3.71 23.62 1.12
N GLY A 157 4.07 24.88 0.85
CA GLY A 157 3.19 25.85 0.19
C GLY A 157 2.77 25.52 -1.26
N ALA A 158 3.34 24.47 -1.86
CA ALA A 158 2.93 23.94 -3.16
C ALA A 158 1.67 23.05 -3.07
N LEU A 159 1.37 22.51 -1.89
CA LEU A 159 0.27 21.58 -1.64
C LEU A 159 -0.77 22.28 -0.78
N VAL A 160 -1.81 22.82 -1.41
CA VAL A 160 -2.83 23.64 -0.74
C VAL A 160 -3.84 22.75 -0.04
N THR A 161 -4.01 22.94 1.27
CA THR A 161 -4.88 22.10 2.11
C THR A 161 -6.36 22.41 1.84
N LEU A 162 -7.14 21.37 1.59
CA LEU A 162 -8.59 21.46 1.45
C LEU A 162 -9.25 21.74 2.80
N ASP A 163 -10.37 22.46 2.77
CA ASP A 163 -11.20 22.65 3.97
C ASP A 163 -12.17 21.48 4.16
N HIS A 164 -11.80 20.55 5.04
CA HIS A 164 -12.61 19.37 5.37
C HIS A 164 -13.92 19.68 6.12
N ASP A 165 -14.15 20.93 6.55
CA ASP A 165 -15.45 21.37 7.06
C ASP A 165 -16.41 21.84 5.95
N SER A 166 -15.88 22.08 4.75
CA SER A 166 -16.64 22.53 3.60
C SER A 166 -17.51 21.43 3.01
N GLU A 167 -18.82 21.68 2.95
CA GLU A 167 -19.77 20.77 2.28
C GLU A 167 -19.48 20.63 0.79
N ALA A 168 -18.95 21.69 0.15
CA ALA A 168 -18.57 21.62 -1.26
C ALA A 168 -17.41 20.63 -1.49
N VAL A 169 -16.41 20.61 -0.60
CA VAL A 169 -15.32 19.63 -0.64
C VAL A 169 -15.84 18.23 -0.38
N ARG A 170 -16.71 18.03 0.63
CA ARG A 170 -17.33 16.71 0.92
C ARG A 170 -18.13 16.18 -0.27
N ALA A 171 -18.93 17.03 -0.91
CA ALA A 171 -19.71 16.68 -2.08
C ALA A 171 -18.81 16.31 -3.27
N HIS A 172 -17.77 17.10 -3.53
CA HIS A 172 -16.82 16.84 -4.60
C HIS A 172 -16.04 15.54 -4.40
N VAL A 173 -15.53 15.27 -3.20
CA VAL A 173 -14.82 14.02 -2.91
C VAL A 173 -15.74 12.81 -3.07
N ALA A 174 -17.00 12.90 -2.62
CA ALA A 174 -17.98 11.84 -2.86
C ALA A 174 -18.25 11.61 -4.36
N GLU A 175 -18.36 12.69 -5.14
CA GLU A 175 -18.53 12.63 -6.60
C GLU A 175 -17.35 11.93 -7.28
N VAL A 176 -16.11 12.32 -6.97
CA VAL A 176 -14.89 11.70 -7.49
C VAL A 176 -14.86 10.21 -7.14
N MET A 177 -15.11 9.87 -5.87
CA MET A 177 -15.10 8.49 -5.42
C MET A 177 -16.12 7.63 -6.18
N ILE A 178 -17.35 8.14 -6.32
CA ILE A 178 -18.43 7.45 -7.05
C ILE A 178 -18.10 7.34 -8.55
N HIS A 179 -17.56 8.39 -9.16
CA HIS A 179 -17.22 8.42 -10.58
C HIS A 179 -16.30 7.25 -10.96
N TRP A 180 -15.20 7.05 -10.23
CA TRP A 180 -14.25 5.98 -10.55
C TRP A 180 -14.72 4.60 -10.09
N LEU A 181 -15.51 4.52 -9.01
CA LEU A 181 -16.15 3.26 -8.60
C LEU A 181 -17.18 2.78 -9.64
N ASP A 182 -17.93 3.70 -10.27
CA ASP A 182 -18.84 3.39 -11.38
C ASP A 182 -18.11 2.81 -12.59
N ARG A 183 -16.82 3.10 -12.74
CA ARG A 183 -15.94 2.61 -13.81
C ARG A 183 -15.23 1.30 -13.46
N GLY A 184 -15.41 0.79 -12.25
CA GLY A 184 -15.03 -0.58 -11.88
C GLY A 184 -13.81 -0.72 -10.99
N ILE A 185 -13.28 0.36 -10.39
CA ILE A 185 -12.33 0.22 -9.28
C ILE A 185 -13.02 -0.45 -8.08
N SER A 186 -12.25 -1.02 -7.18
CA SER A 186 -12.75 -1.77 -6.01
C SER A 186 -12.66 -0.99 -4.70
N GLY A 187 -12.14 0.23 -4.73
CA GLY A 187 -11.95 1.02 -3.52
C GLY A 187 -10.91 2.13 -3.66
N TRP A 188 -10.56 2.72 -2.52
CA TRP A 188 -9.65 3.86 -2.42
C TRP A 188 -8.60 3.67 -1.33
N ARG A 189 -7.34 3.96 -1.65
CA ARG A 189 -6.31 4.33 -0.66
C ARG A 189 -6.41 5.83 -0.45
N LEU A 190 -6.55 6.26 0.79
CA LEU A 190 -6.76 7.66 1.15
C LEU A 190 -5.43 8.25 1.59
N ASP A 191 -4.83 9.07 0.73
CA ASP A 191 -3.55 9.74 0.98
C ASP A 191 -3.60 10.63 2.21
N ALA A 192 -2.51 10.61 2.99
CA ALA A 192 -2.34 11.46 4.17
C ALA A 192 -3.59 11.48 5.07
N ALA A 193 -4.28 10.35 5.25
CA ALA A 193 -5.51 10.29 6.03
C ALA A 193 -5.29 10.77 7.47
N TYR A 194 -4.08 10.58 8.02
CA TYR A 194 -3.70 11.12 9.33
C TYR A 194 -3.80 12.65 9.46
N ALA A 195 -3.80 13.38 8.34
CA ALA A 195 -3.98 14.83 8.28
C ALA A 195 -5.43 15.25 7.97
N VAL A 196 -6.31 14.30 7.66
CA VAL A 196 -7.74 14.53 7.40
C VAL A 196 -8.55 14.14 8.64
N PRO A 197 -9.44 15.01 9.16
CA PRO A 197 -10.29 14.68 10.30
C PRO A 197 -11.14 13.43 10.03
N ALA A 198 -11.23 12.50 10.98
CA ALA A 198 -12.04 11.29 10.81
C ALA A 198 -13.53 11.59 10.50
N SER A 199 -14.07 12.65 11.11
CA SER A 199 -15.42 13.17 10.85
C SER A 199 -15.69 13.55 9.38
N PHE A 200 -14.66 13.91 8.61
CA PHE A 200 -14.78 14.15 7.17
C PHE A 200 -15.20 12.87 6.43
N TRP A 201 -14.49 11.78 6.68
CA TRP A 201 -14.81 10.48 6.08
C TRP A 201 -16.15 9.95 6.56
N ALA A 202 -16.48 10.15 7.84
CA ALA A 202 -17.79 9.81 8.39
C ALA A 202 -18.95 10.52 7.67
N ALA A 203 -18.71 11.71 7.10
CA ALA A 203 -19.70 12.45 6.32
C ALA A 203 -19.72 12.09 4.82
N VAL A 204 -18.59 11.65 4.26
CA VAL A 204 -18.41 11.33 2.83
C VAL A 204 -18.74 9.88 2.52
N LEU A 205 -18.16 8.92 3.25
CA LEU A 205 -18.23 7.50 2.92
C LEU A 205 -19.65 6.91 2.89
N PRO A 206 -20.60 7.33 3.74
CA PRO A 206 -21.98 6.86 3.62
C PRO A 206 -22.62 7.15 2.25
N ARG A 207 -22.30 8.31 1.64
CA ARG A 207 -22.79 8.70 0.31
C ARG A 207 -22.22 7.79 -0.78
N VAL A 208 -20.96 7.40 -0.65
CA VAL A 208 -20.28 6.51 -1.59
C VAL A 208 -20.82 5.07 -1.44
N ARG A 209 -20.95 4.59 -0.20
CA ARG A 209 -21.43 3.24 0.12
C ARG A 209 -22.90 3.02 -0.23
N GLU A 210 -23.72 4.07 -0.33
CA GLU A 210 -25.10 3.96 -0.82
C GLU A 210 -25.13 3.35 -2.23
N ARG A 211 -24.15 3.68 -3.07
CA ARG A 211 -24.04 3.17 -4.45
C ARG A 211 -23.05 2.00 -4.57
N HIS A 212 -22.00 1.99 -3.75
CA HIS A 212 -20.90 1.03 -3.80
C HIS A 212 -20.65 0.39 -2.43
N PRO A 213 -21.56 -0.47 -1.93
CA PRO A 213 -21.48 -1.01 -0.57
C PRO A 213 -20.26 -1.91 -0.34
N ASP A 214 -19.75 -2.53 -1.41
CA ASP A 214 -18.60 -3.45 -1.36
C ASP A 214 -17.24 -2.76 -1.58
N ALA A 215 -17.22 -1.43 -1.74
CA ALA A 215 -15.99 -0.66 -1.89
C ALA A 215 -15.14 -0.71 -0.62
N TRP A 216 -13.83 -0.88 -0.80
CA TRP A 216 -12.87 -0.96 0.30
C TRP A 216 -12.07 0.34 0.45
N PHE A 217 -12.05 0.92 1.64
CA PHE A 217 -11.35 2.17 1.94
C PHE A 217 -10.23 1.92 2.93
N VAL A 218 -9.00 2.26 2.55
CA VAL A 218 -7.83 2.15 3.41
C VAL A 218 -7.19 3.53 3.62
N GLY A 219 -7.07 3.95 4.87
CA GLY A 219 -6.43 5.21 5.22
C GLY A 219 -4.92 5.08 5.36
N GLU A 220 -4.17 6.00 4.75
CA GLU A 220 -2.78 6.18 5.11
C GLU A 220 -2.67 6.84 6.49
N MET A 221 -2.25 6.05 7.47
CA MET A 221 -1.91 6.53 8.81
C MET A 221 -0.46 6.17 9.11
N ILE A 222 0.34 7.17 9.47
CA ILE A 222 1.75 6.99 9.87
C ILE A 222 1.94 7.10 11.39
N HIS A 223 0.96 7.67 12.10
CA HIS A 223 0.94 7.82 13.56
C HIS A 223 -0.50 8.07 14.07
N GLY A 224 -0.70 8.09 15.38
CA GLY A 224 -1.96 8.47 16.02
C GLY A 224 -2.77 7.29 16.55
N ASP A 225 -4.02 7.55 16.95
CA ASP A 225 -4.94 6.51 17.42
C ASP A 225 -5.65 5.83 16.25
N TYR A 226 -5.09 4.70 15.78
CA TYR A 226 -5.66 3.97 14.64
C TYR A 226 -7.06 3.42 14.92
N VAL A 227 -7.33 2.94 16.14
CA VAL A 227 -8.62 2.32 16.48
C VAL A 227 -9.70 3.39 16.58
N GLY A 228 -9.43 4.48 17.30
CA GLY A 228 -10.35 5.61 17.38
C GLY A 228 -10.62 6.23 16.02
N TYR A 229 -9.57 6.44 15.22
CA TYR A 229 -9.71 7.01 13.87
C TYR A 229 -10.55 6.11 12.97
N GLN A 230 -10.27 4.80 12.93
CA GLN A 230 -11.03 3.86 12.10
C GLN A 230 -12.50 3.80 12.52
N ALA A 231 -12.77 3.74 13.82
CA ALA A 231 -14.14 3.69 14.35
C ALA A 231 -14.95 4.95 14.03
N GLU A 232 -14.33 6.13 14.12
CA GLU A 232 -14.99 7.41 13.79
C GLU A 232 -15.16 7.59 12.27
N SER A 233 -14.10 7.33 11.48
CA SER A 233 -14.09 7.57 10.04
C SER A 233 -14.88 6.55 9.23
N THR A 234 -15.09 5.34 9.76
CA THR A 234 -15.75 4.20 9.08
C THR A 234 -14.98 3.65 7.86
N ILE A 235 -13.69 3.96 7.73
CA ILE A 235 -12.81 3.29 6.78
C ILE A 235 -12.65 1.80 7.16
N ASP A 236 -12.35 0.96 6.18
CA ASP A 236 -12.26 -0.49 6.40
C ASP A 236 -10.91 -0.94 6.94
N SER A 237 -9.85 -0.18 6.63
CA SER A 237 -8.47 -0.56 6.94
C SER A 237 -7.57 0.66 7.12
N ILE A 238 -6.39 0.42 7.68
CA ILE A 238 -5.32 1.40 7.87
C ILE A 238 -3.99 0.76 7.45
N THR A 239 -3.09 1.54 6.85
CA THR A 239 -1.71 1.14 6.56
C THR A 239 -0.90 0.85 7.83
N ALA A 240 -0.28 -0.32 7.92
CA ALA A 240 0.46 -0.75 9.11
C ALA A 240 1.91 -0.22 9.17
N TYR A 241 2.10 1.11 9.19
CA TYR A 241 3.44 1.74 9.26
C TYR A 241 4.20 1.36 10.55
N GLU A 242 3.51 1.17 11.68
CA GLU A 242 4.13 0.69 12.93
C GLU A 242 4.80 -0.69 12.73
N LEU A 243 4.10 -1.63 12.09
CA LEU A 243 4.61 -2.96 11.81
C LEU A 243 5.73 -2.94 10.75
N TRP A 244 5.55 -2.18 9.66
CA TRP A 244 6.58 -1.98 8.63
C TRP A 244 7.92 -1.55 9.25
N LYS A 245 7.89 -0.49 10.06
CA LYS A 245 9.09 0.10 10.66
C LYS A 245 9.77 -0.90 11.59
N SER A 246 8.99 -1.63 12.38
CA SER A 246 9.49 -2.65 13.29
C SER A 246 10.13 -3.82 12.57
N ILE A 247 9.48 -4.41 11.55
CA ILE A 247 10.05 -5.49 10.73
C ILE A 247 11.42 -5.07 10.18
N ARG A 248 11.49 -3.90 9.55
CA ARG A 248 12.73 -3.35 9.00
C ARG A 248 13.82 -3.21 10.06
N ASN A 249 13.53 -2.50 11.16
CA ASN A 249 14.52 -2.15 12.18
C ASN A 249 14.99 -3.38 12.96
N SER A 250 14.06 -4.24 13.39
CA SER A 250 14.40 -5.45 14.14
C SER A 250 15.31 -6.40 13.36
N ILE A 251 15.13 -6.51 12.04
CA ILE A 251 16.03 -7.28 11.18
C ILE A 251 17.39 -6.57 11.04
N ALA A 252 17.39 -5.29 10.68
CA ALA A 252 18.61 -4.52 10.43
C ALA A 252 19.53 -4.43 11.65
N GLU A 253 18.93 -4.22 12.83
CA GLU A 253 19.64 -4.05 14.10
C GLU A 253 19.80 -5.35 14.87
N ARG A 254 19.22 -6.46 14.38
CA ARG A 254 19.21 -7.77 15.05
C ARG A 254 18.64 -7.68 16.48
N ASN A 255 17.50 -7.02 16.60
CA ASN A 255 16.77 -6.80 17.86
C ASN A 255 15.30 -7.21 17.72
N LEU A 256 15.01 -8.51 17.87
CA LEU A 256 13.64 -9.03 17.75
C LEU A 256 12.74 -8.73 18.95
N PHE A 257 13.25 -8.11 20.03
CA PHE A 257 12.41 -7.59 21.10
C PHE A 257 11.51 -6.43 20.63
N GLU A 258 12.00 -5.61 19.69
CA GLU A 258 11.17 -4.57 19.07
C GLU A 258 10.04 -5.15 18.24
N LEU A 259 10.31 -6.23 17.51
CA LEU A 259 9.30 -6.95 16.74
C LEU A 259 8.24 -7.55 17.66
N ASP A 260 8.65 -8.28 18.70
CA ASP A 260 7.74 -8.87 19.69
C ASP A 260 6.80 -7.83 20.34
N TRP A 261 7.37 -6.70 20.78
CA TRP A 261 6.58 -5.58 21.32
C TRP A 261 5.56 -5.06 20.30
N THR A 262 6.00 -4.87 19.05
CA THR A 262 5.13 -4.37 17.97
C THR A 262 4.06 -5.39 17.58
N LEU A 263 4.35 -6.69 17.65
CA LEU A 263 3.38 -7.74 17.38
C LEU A 263 2.26 -7.76 18.43
N THR A 264 2.57 -7.42 19.69
CA THR A 264 1.54 -7.22 20.74
C THR A 264 0.59 -6.10 20.32
N ARG A 265 1.14 -4.95 19.91
CA ARG A 265 0.35 -3.81 19.42
C ARG A 265 -0.47 -4.17 18.17
N HIS A 266 0.11 -4.88 17.21
CA HIS A 266 -0.59 -5.33 16.00
C HIS A 266 -1.75 -6.28 16.35
N ALA A 267 -1.56 -7.20 17.31
CA ALA A 267 -2.61 -8.09 17.78
C ALA A 267 -3.79 -7.35 18.42
N GLU A 268 -3.56 -6.21 19.07
CA GLU A 268 -4.62 -5.36 19.64
C GLU A 268 -5.44 -4.63 18.57
N LEU A 269 -4.90 -4.41 17.37
CA LEU A 269 -5.62 -3.77 16.25
C LEU A 269 -6.61 -4.72 15.57
N LEU A 270 -6.23 -6.00 15.41
CA LEU A 270 -6.96 -7.00 14.64
C LEU A 270 -8.45 -7.17 15.01
N PRO A 271 -8.86 -7.09 16.30
CA PRO A 271 -10.28 -7.14 16.66
C PRO A 271 -11.10 -5.96 16.15
N SER A 272 -10.47 -4.81 15.84
CA SER A 272 -11.16 -3.60 15.38
C SER A 272 -11.24 -3.54 13.85
N PHE A 273 -10.13 -3.81 13.17
CA PHE A 273 -10.04 -3.86 11.70
C PHE A 273 -8.82 -4.67 11.28
N THR A 274 -8.78 -5.10 10.01
CA THR A 274 -7.60 -5.78 9.45
C THR A 274 -6.69 -4.77 8.74
N PRO A 275 -5.46 -4.51 9.23
CA PRO A 275 -4.57 -3.52 8.63
C PRO A 275 -4.02 -3.94 7.26
N GLN A 276 -3.75 -2.98 6.37
CA GLN A 276 -2.96 -3.22 5.17
C GLN A 276 -1.48 -3.26 5.54
N THR A 277 -0.83 -4.43 5.36
CA THR A 277 0.57 -4.65 5.74
C THR A 277 1.50 -4.51 4.54
N PHE A 278 2.72 -4.02 4.76
CA PHE A 278 3.73 -3.86 3.71
C PHE A 278 5.14 -3.84 4.31
N ILE A 279 6.16 -4.13 3.49
CA ILE A 279 7.58 -3.99 3.85
C ILE A 279 8.30 -2.91 3.00
N GLY A 280 7.62 -2.39 1.98
CA GLY A 280 8.07 -1.31 1.12
C GLY A 280 6.87 -0.62 0.46
N ASN A 281 7.06 0.64 0.07
CA ASN A 281 6.13 1.45 -0.72
C ASN A 281 6.93 2.57 -1.41
N HIS A 282 6.23 3.54 -2.00
CA HIS A 282 6.85 4.63 -2.77
C HIS A 282 7.43 5.78 -1.92
N ASP A 283 7.31 5.72 -0.58
CA ASP A 283 7.74 6.77 0.36
C ASP A 283 8.78 6.28 1.37
N VAL A 284 9.32 5.07 1.19
CA VAL A 284 10.30 4.50 2.11
C VAL A 284 11.43 3.80 1.35
N THR A 285 12.63 3.79 1.94
CA THR A 285 13.76 2.99 1.46
C THR A 285 13.32 1.54 1.24
N ARG A 286 13.60 1.00 0.06
CA ARG A 286 13.25 -0.39 -0.31
C ARG A 286 13.84 -1.37 0.68
N ILE A 287 13.09 -2.42 1.00
CA ILE A 287 13.48 -3.39 2.02
C ILE A 287 14.85 -4.04 1.72
N ALA A 288 15.14 -4.33 0.44
CA ALA A 288 16.42 -4.91 0.03
C ALA A 288 17.63 -3.98 0.25
N SER A 289 17.41 -2.66 0.38
CA SER A 289 18.43 -1.68 0.78
C SER A 289 18.47 -1.43 2.28
N ALA A 290 17.41 -1.80 3.01
CA ALA A 290 17.27 -1.54 4.43
C ALA A 290 17.78 -2.69 5.32
N VAL A 291 17.86 -3.92 4.80
CA VAL A 291 18.32 -5.10 5.55
C VAL A 291 19.48 -5.80 4.84
N ALA A 292 20.19 -6.67 5.55
CA ALA A 292 21.23 -7.50 4.94
C ALA A 292 20.60 -8.42 3.86
N PRO A 293 21.23 -8.65 2.70
CA PRO A 293 20.65 -9.47 1.63
C PRO A 293 20.25 -10.89 2.05
N ARG A 294 20.96 -11.46 3.03
CA ARG A 294 20.66 -12.79 3.61
C ARG A 294 19.40 -12.82 4.48
N HIS A 295 18.88 -11.66 4.90
CA HIS A 295 17.69 -11.54 5.75
C HIS A 295 16.47 -10.98 5.00
N LEU A 296 16.58 -10.76 3.69
CA LEU A 296 15.44 -10.34 2.88
C LEU A 296 14.30 -11.38 2.95
N GLY A 297 14.63 -12.67 3.01
CA GLY A 297 13.64 -13.74 3.17
C GLY A 297 12.82 -13.64 4.46
N HIS A 298 13.43 -13.18 5.57
CA HIS A 298 12.73 -12.96 6.84
C HIS A 298 11.66 -11.87 6.71
N ALA A 299 11.98 -10.77 6.02
CA ALA A 299 11.03 -9.68 5.79
C ALA A 299 9.84 -10.13 4.92
N VAL A 300 10.11 -10.92 3.88
CA VAL A 300 9.06 -11.48 2.99
C VAL A 300 8.17 -12.48 3.75
N ALA A 301 8.76 -13.35 4.57
CA ALA A 301 8.02 -14.29 5.43
C ALA A 301 7.13 -13.55 6.43
N LEU A 302 7.63 -12.48 7.06
CA LEU A 302 6.83 -11.65 7.96
C LEU A 302 5.67 -10.96 7.23
N LEU A 303 5.90 -10.38 6.04
CA LEU A 303 4.82 -9.75 5.27
C LEU A 303 3.69 -10.73 4.94
N LEU A 304 4.04 -11.92 4.45
CA LEU A 304 3.07 -12.84 3.86
C LEU A 304 2.41 -13.77 4.88
N LEU A 305 2.96 -13.91 6.09
CA LEU A 305 2.40 -14.80 7.12
C LEU A 305 1.78 -14.08 8.31
N LEU A 306 2.17 -12.84 8.59
CA LEU A 306 1.48 -12.08 9.63
C LEU A 306 0.03 -11.75 9.22
N PRO A 307 -0.89 -11.61 10.19
CA PRO A 307 -2.25 -11.16 9.93
C PRO A 307 -2.29 -9.74 9.40
N GLY A 308 -3.26 -9.47 8.51
CA GLY A 308 -3.31 -8.24 7.71
C GLY A 308 -3.64 -8.49 6.24
N ILE A 309 -3.70 -7.42 5.46
CA ILE A 309 -3.92 -7.47 4.00
C ILE A 309 -2.60 -7.06 3.32
N PRO A 310 -1.79 -8.00 2.80
CA PRO A 310 -0.44 -7.71 2.35
C PRO A 310 -0.43 -6.90 1.04
N SER A 311 0.51 -5.96 0.97
CA SER A 311 0.83 -5.13 -0.18
C SER A 311 2.31 -5.25 -0.52
N ILE A 312 2.60 -5.69 -1.74
CA ILE A 312 3.93 -5.89 -2.29
C ILE A 312 4.21 -4.73 -3.24
N TYR A 313 5.23 -3.92 -2.94
CA TYR A 313 5.61 -2.82 -3.81
C TYR A 313 6.39 -3.32 -5.03
N ALA A 314 6.01 -2.87 -6.23
CA ALA A 314 6.59 -3.35 -7.47
C ALA A 314 8.11 -3.25 -7.46
N GLY A 315 8.76 -4.40 -7.68
CA GLY A 315 10.20 -4.61 -7.65
C GLY A 315 10.72 -5.25 -6.38
N ASP A 316 10.01 -5.16 -5.26
CA ASP A 316 10.43 -5.82 -4.02
C ASP A 316 10.36 -7.35 -4.17
N GLU A 317 9.46 -7.85 -5.02
CA GLU A 317 9.41 -9.27 -5.39
C GLU A 317 10.61 -9.75 -6.20
N ARG A 318 11.44 -8.81 -6.67
CA ARG A 318 12.71 -9.06 -7.39
C ARG A 318 13.93 -8.64 -6.58
N GLY A 319 13.74 -8.19 -5.33
CA GLY A 319 14.82 -7.68 -4.48
C GLY A 319 15.39 -6.34 -4.96
N LEU A 320 14.59 -5.49 -5.61
CA LEU A 320 15.05 -4.21 -6.11
C LEU A 320 15.53 -3.31 -4.96
N THR A 321 16.68 -2.68 -5.14
CA THR A 321 17.28 -1.75 -4.17
C THR A 321 16.90 -0.30 -4.49
N GLY A 322 16.82 0.53 -3.45
CA GLY A 322 16.53 1.96 -3.57
C GLY A 322 16.54 2.62 -2.19
N VAL A 323 17.23 3.74 -2.07
CA VAL A 323 17.33 4.50 -0.81
C VAL A 323 16.55 5.79 -0.96
N LYS A 324 15.59 6.02 -0.05
CA LYS A 324 14.94 7.32 0.07
C LYS A 324 15.88 8.29 0.76
N GLU A 325 15.94 9.52 0.26
CA GLU A 325 16.74 10.61 0.82
C GLU A 325 15.85 11.79 1.24
N ASP A 326 16.31 12.59 2.20
CA ASP A 326 15.59 13.77 2.68
C ASP A 326 16.03 15.03 1.91
N ARG A 327 15.72 15.03 0.61
CA ARG A 327 16.00 16.14 -0.33
C ARG A 327 14.99 16.17 -1.47
N ALA A 328 14.98 17.24 -2.26
CA ALA A 328 14.24 17.28 -3.52
C ALA A 328 14.68 16.12 -4.45
N GLY A 329 13.73 15.39 -5.03
CA GLY A 329 13.99 14.16 -5.80
C GLY A 329 14.53 13.00 -4.94
N GLY A 330 14.33 13.04 -3.63
CA GLY A 330 14.81 12.02 -2.70
C GLY A 330 14.10 10.67 -2.84
N ASP A 331 12.95 10.64 -3.51
CA ASP A 331 12.16 9.42 -3.71
C ASP A 331 12.44 8.74 -5.06
N ASP A 332 13.26 9.34 -5.94
CA ASP A 332 13.47 8.86 -7.31
C ASP A 332 13.99 7.41 -7.33
N ALA A 333 14.91 7.08 -6.41
CA ALA A 333 15.49 5.74 -6.31
C ALA A 333 14.47 4.68 -5.87
N VAL A 334 13.39 5.08 -5.18
CA VAL A 334 12.33 4.15 -4.76
C VAL A 334 11.16 4.15 -5.76
N ARG A 335 11.12 5.08 -6.72
CA ARG A 335 10.11 5.21 -7.79
C ARG A 335 10.68 4.98 -9.21
N PRO A 336 11.39 3.87 -9.49
CA PRO A 336 12.09 3.67 -10.76
C PRO A 336 11.15 3.37 -11.93
N ALA A 337 11.65 3.59 -13.14
CA ALA A 337 11.00 3.17 -14.38
C ALA A 337 11.17 1.68 -14.65
N TYR A 338 10.12 1.08 -15.20
CA TYR A 338 10.07 -0.31 -15.63
C TYR A 338 10.01 -0.41 -17.16
N PRO A 339 10.44 -1.54 -17.73
CA PRO A 339 10.27 -1.77 -19.16
C PRO A 339 8.78 -1.84 -19.54
N ALA A 340 8.50 -1.66 -20.82
CA ALA A 340 7.13 -1.60 -21.33
C ALA A 340 6.37 -2.92 -21.16
N SER A 341 7.08 -4.05 -21.18
CA SER A 341 6.56 -5.40 -20.98
C SER A 341 7.42 -6.17 -19.96
N PRO A 342 6.84 -7.07 -19.16
CA PRO A 342 7.61 -7.99 -18.32
C PRO A 342 8.56 -8.90 -19.11
N ASP A 343 8.33 -9.14 -20.41
CA ASP A 343 9.21 -9.96 -21.26
C ASP A 343 10.60 -9.35 -21.47
N GLU A 344 10.72 -8.04 -21.25
CA GLU A 344 11.99 -7.31 -21.31
C GLU A 344 12.73 -7.32 -19.96
N LEU A 345 12.15 -7.93 -18.93
CA LEU A 345 12.83 -8.10 -17.66
C LEU A 345 13.92 -9.15 -17.77
N HIS A 346 15.12 -8.74 -17.39
CA HIS A 346 16.21 -9.66 -17.11
C HIS A 346 16.26 -9.94 -15.62
N ASP A 347 15.79 -11.12 -15.21
CA ASP A 347 16.01 -11.63 -13.87
C ASP A 347 17.35 -12.34 -13.80
N ASP A 348 18.22 -11.85 -12.91
CA ASP A 348 19.35 -12.63 -12.46
C ASP A 348 18.89 -13.73 -11.48
N GLU A 349 19.82 -14.59 -11.06
CA GLU A 349 19.53 -15.67 -10.11
C GLU A 349 18.97 -15.15 -8.78
N HIS A 350 19.36 -13.94 -8.35
CA HIS A 350 18.88 -13.34 -7.13
C HIS A 350 17.41 -12.92 -7.27
N ALA A 351 17.06 -12.17 -8.31
CA ALA A 351 15.70 -11.74 -8.61
C ALA A 351 14.76 -12.95 -8.78
N ALA A 352 15.19 -13.96 -9.53
CA ALA A 352 14.42 -15.19 -9.72
C ALA A 352 14.14 -15.93 -8.40
N ARG A 353 15.13 -15.97 -7.49
CA ARG A 353 14.99 -16.58 -6.17
C ARG A 353 14.02 -15.80 -5.28
N ILE A 354 14.10 -14.48 -5.25
CA ILE A 354 13.18 -13.65 -4.46
C ILE A 354 11.75 -13.73 -5.02
N ARG A 355 11.57 -13.77 -6.34
CA ARG A 355 10.26 -13.93 -6.96
C ARG A 355 9.64 -15.29 -6.61
N SER A 356 10.44 -16.36 -6.71
CA SER A 356 10.00 -17.72 -6.35
C SER A 356 9.58 -17.78 -4.87
N LEU A 357 10.32 -17.11 -3.99
CA LEU A 357 9.96 -17.01 -2.58
C LEU A 357 8.62 -16.30 -2.35
N HIS A 358 8.36 -15.19 -3.06
CA HIS A 358 7.06 -14.52 -3.00
C HIS A 358 5.94 -15.42 -3.49
N GLN A 359 6.11 -16.11 -4.62
CA GLN A 359 5.13 -17.06 -5.16
C GLN A 359 4.83 -18.20 -4.18
N GLU A 360 5.87 -18.79 -3.56
CA GLU A 360 5.74 -19.85 -2.56
C GLU A 360 4.91 -19.39 -1.36
N LEU A 361 5.26 -18.24 -0.78
CA LEU A 361 4.63 -17.73 0.43
C LEU A 361 3.23 -17.14 0.18
N ILE A 362 2.98 -16.55 -0.99
CA ILE A 362 1.62 -16.19 -1.42
C ILE A 362 0.78 -17.46 -1.57
N GLY A 363 1.33 -18.51 -2.19
CA GLY A 363 0.66 -19.81 -2.31
C GLY A 363 0.33 -20.42 -0.94
N LEU A 364 1.26 -20.36 0.01
CA LEU A 364 1.05 -20.79 1.39
C LEU A 364 -0.06 -19.97 2.07
N ARG A 365 -0.02 -18.64 1.94
CA ARG A 365 -1.06 -17.76 2.48
C ARG A 365 -2.44 -18.08 1.92
N ARG A 366 -2.54 -18.38 0.63
CA ARG A 366 -3.82 -18.78 -0.01
C ARG A 366 -4.34 -20.13 0.51
N ARG A 367 -3.46 -21.09 0.80
CA ARG A 367 -3.84 -22.37 1.45
C ARG A 367 -4.32 -22.18 2.88
N HIS A 368 -3.82 -21.16 3.57
CA HIS A 368 -4.18 -20.82 4.94
C HIS A 368 -4.83 -19.43 5.01
N ALA A 369 -5.97 -19.24 4.32
CA ALA A 369 -6.63 -17.94 4.23
C ALA A 369 -7.01 -17.33 5.60
N TRP A 370 -7.15 -18.15 6.65
CA TRP A 370 -7.33 -17.71 8.04
C TRP A 370 -6.13 -16.90 8.58
N LEU A 371 -5.00 -16.88 7.87
CA LEU A 371 -3.87 -16.01 8.21
C LEU A 371 -4.24 -14.53 8.17
N VAL A 372 -5.27 -14.12 7.43
CA VAL A 372 -5.70 -12.71 7.35
C VAL A 372 -6.03 -12.11 8.71
N ASP A 373 -6.63 -12.90 9.61
CA ASP A 373 -7.09 -12.48 10.93
C ASP A 373 -6.55 -13.37 12.06
N ALA A 374 -5.48 -14.13 11.80
CA ALA A 374 -4.90 -15.08 12.74
C ALA A 374 -4.57 -14.47 14.11
N ARG A 375 -4.74 -15.27 15.15
CA ARG A 375 -4.19 -14.98 16.48
C ARG A 375 -2.70 -15.30 16.49
N MET A 376 -1.93 -14.47 17.19
CA MET A 376 -0.48 -14.58 17.28
C MET A 376 -0.04 -14.78 18.73
N GLU A 377 0.94 -15.66 18.93
CA GLU A 377 1.64 -15.86 20.20
C GLU A 377 3.14 -15.97 19.93
N THR A 378 3.97 -15.28 20.70
CA THR A 378 5.42 -15.29 20.55
C THR A 378 6.09 -16.16 21.62
N SER A 379 7.21 -16.79 21.25
CA SER A 379 8.02 -17.61 22.16
C SER A 379 9.46 -17.68 21.68
N GLY A 380 10.37 -18.18 22.53
CA GLY A 380 11.79 -18.32 22.16
C GLY A 380 12.49 -16.99 21.87
N LEU A 381 11.99 -15.89 22.44
CA LEU A 381 12.45 -14.54 22.19
C LEU A 381 13.89 -14.32 22.68
N ALA A 382 14.75 -13.88 21.77
CA ALA A 382 16.07 -13.32 22.01
C ALA A 382 16.33 -12.22 20.98
N ASN A 383 17.48 -11.52 21.07
CA ASN A 383 17.86 -10.49 20.09
C ASN A 383 17.77 -11.00 18.64
N THR A 384 18.18 -12.24 18.40
CA THR A 384 18.32 -12.83 17.07
C THR A 384 17.44 -14.05 16.83
N ALA A 385 16.58 -14.43 17.78
CA ALA A 385 15.71 -15.58 17.66
C ALA A 385 14.27 -15.24 18.10
N LEU A 386 13.28 -15.65 17.31
CA LEU A 386 11.86 -15.49 17.65
C LEU A 386 11.03 -16.57 16.96
N THR A 387 10.10 -17.18 17.69
CA THR A 387 9.07 -18.04 17.13
C THR A 387 7.71 -17.37 17.27
N ILE A 388 7.01 -17.19 16.16
CA ILE A 388 5.66 -16.64 16.09
C ILE A 388 4.70 -17.78 15.75
N THR A 389 3.80 -18.12 16.66
CA THR A 389 2.76 -19.12 16.46
C THR A 389 1.48 -18.43 16.01
N LEU A 390 0.98 -18.82 14.84
CA LEU A 390 -0.22 -18.32 14.19
C LEU A 390 -1.32 -19.37 14.29
N ARG A 391 -2.51 -18.97 14.77
CA ARG A 391 -3.68 -19.85 14.91
C ARG A 391 -4.93 -19.23 14.28
N PRO A 392 -5.85 -20.04 13.74
CA PRO A 392 -7.15 -19.54 13.31
C PRO A 392 -7.86 -18.76 14.43
N SER A 393 -8.42 -17.60 14.10
CA SER A 393 -9.14 -16.73 15.05
C SER A 393 -10.47 -17.34 15.55
N GLY A 394 -11.04 -18.26 14.77
CA GLY A 394 -12.41 -18.77 14.92
C GLY A 394 -13.48 -17.82 14.38
N THR A 395 -13.12 -16.71 13.74
CA THR A 395 -14.01 -15.70 13.15
C THR A 395 -13.64 -15.45 11.68
N GLY A 396 -14.45 -14.71 10.92
CA GLY A 396 -14.09 -14.26 9.57
C GLY A 396 -13.71 -15.39 8.59
N ALA A 397 -12.57 -15.26 7.92
CA ALA A 397 -12.03 -16.24 6.98
C ALA A 397 -11.74 -17.61 7.64
N ALA A 398 -11.54 -17.65 8.97
CA ALA A 398 -11.37 -18.89 9.73
C ALA A 398 -12.67 -19.69 9.93
N ALA A 399 -13.85 -19.13 9.61
CA ALA A 399 -15.12 -19.88 9.70
C ALA A 399 -15.29 -20.94 8.59
N GLY A 400 -14.40 -20.95 7.57
CA GLY A 400 -14.44 -21.84 6.41
C GLY A 400 -13.22 -22.75 6.27
N VAL A 401 -12.47 -23.02 7.35
CA VAL A 401 -11.25 -23.84 7.31
C VAL A 401 -11.52 -25.19 6.62
N ALA A 402 -10.79 -25.46 5.54
CA ALA A 402 -10.89 -26.72 4.82
C ALA A 402 -10.46 -27.90 5.73
N PRO A 403 -11.12 -29.06 5.66
CA PRO A 403 -10.71 -30.25 6.40
C PRO A 403 -9.24 -30.58 6.13
N GLY A 404 -8.42 -30.69 7.19
CA GLY A 404 -6.99 -31.02 7.09
C GLY A 404 -6.03 -29.83 7.07
N SER A 405 -6.50 -28.59 7.23
CA SER A 405 -5.60 -27.46 7.53
C SER A 405 -4.95 -27.67 8.90
N PRO A 406 -3.64 -27.39 9.07
CA PRO A 406 -3.00 -27.48 10.38
C PRO A 406 -3.62 -26.47 11.34
N ASP A 407 -3.81 -26.89 12.59
CA ASP A 407 -4.41 -26.07 13.66
C ASP A 407 -3.51 -24.90 14.11
N ALA A 408 -2.28 -24.84 13.58
CA ALA A 408 -1.33 -23.75 13.75
C ALA A 408 -0.22 -23.77 12.69
N LEU A 409 0.35 -22.60 12.44
CA LEU A 409 1.65 -22.44 11.79
C LEU A 409 2.63 -21.79 12.77
N ARG A 410 3.89 -22.21 12.75
CA ARG A 410 4.98 -21.55 13.47
C ARG A 410 5.95 -20.94 12.48
N LEU A 411 6.11 -19.63 12.51
CA LEU A 411 7.19 -18.90 11.83
C LEU A 411 8.36 -18.76 12.80
N VAL A 412 9.46 -19.45 12.50
CA VAL A 412 10.71 -19.38 13.26
C VAL A 412 11.69 -18.46 12.54
N LEU A 413 12.20 -17.45 13.23
CA LEU A 413 13.15 -16.47 12.72
C LEU A 413 14.49 -16.65 13.42
N ASN A 414 15.55 -16.93 12.66
CA ASN A 414 16.92 -16.98 13.17
C ASN A 414 17.80 -15.97 12.43
N LEU A 415 18.09 -14.84 13.08
CA LEU A 415 19.06 -13.83 12.62
C LEU A 415 20.47 -14.11 13.17
N GLY A 416 20.63 -15.12 14.03
CA GLY A 416 21.87 -15.51 14.69
C GLY A 416 22.81 -16.27 13.75
N GLU A 417 24.05 -16.49 14.21
CA GLU A 417 25.01 -17.34 13.49
C GLU A 417 24.75 -18.83 13.76
N GLU A 418 24.33 -19.15 14.98
CA GLU A 418 24.15 -20.52 15.44
C GLU A 418 22.77 -21.07 15.04
N PRO A 419 22.65 -22.37 14.74
CA PRO A 419 21.35 -23.01 14.53
C PRO A 419 20.44 -22.86 15.76
N MET A 420 19.17 -22.57 15.49
CA MET A 420 18.13 -22.41 16.50
C MET A 420 17.32 -23.70 16.64
N GLU A 421 17.09 -24.13 17.88
CA GLU A 421 16.20 -25.26 18.18
C GLU A 421 14.75 -24.92 17.88
N ILE A 422 14.05 -25.87 17.25
CA ILE A 422 12.61 -25.80 17.07
C ILE A 422 11.97 -26.33 18.36
N ALA A 423 11.24 -25.48 19.08
CA ALA A 423 10.49 -25.92 20.25
C ALA A 423 9.34 -26.83 19.81
N GLY A 424 9.26 -28.05 20.36
CA GLY A 424 8.21 -29.04 20.04
C GLY A 424 8.56 -29.95 18.86
N SER A 425 7.60 -30.76 18.41
CA SER A 425 7.76 -31.64 17.23
C SER A 425 6.78 -31.17 16.15
N PRO A 426 7.24 -30.50 15.08
CA PRO A 426 6.35 -30.08 14.01
C PRO A 426 5.83 -31.27 13.22
N ASP A 427 4.60 -31.15 12.72
CA ASP A 427 3.97 -32.13 11.84
C ASP A 427 4.63 -32.12 10.45
N GLY A 428 5.23 -31.00 10.07
CA GLY A 428 5.96 -30.83 8.82
C GLY A 428 6.54 -29.44 8.64
N ARG A 429 7.32 -29.27 7.57
CA ARG A 429 7.85 -27.99 7.10
C ARG A 429 7.04 -27.53 5.89
N GLU A 430 6.46 -26.34 5.99
CA GLU A 430 5.70 -25.69 4.91
C GLU A 430 6.58 -24.85 3.99
N ALA A 431 7.58 -24.15 4.54
CA ALA A 431 8.52 -23.30 3.80
C ALA A 431 9.82 -23.05 4.59
N GLY A 432 10.85 -22.52 3.92
CA GLY A 432 12.13 -22.15 4.54
C GLY A 432 13.07 -23.33 4.83
N ASP A 433 14.06 -23.14 5.70
CA ASP A 433 15.13 -24.12 5.93
C ASP A 433 15.08 -24.77 7.32
N VAL A 434 15.14 -26.11 7.32
CA VAL A 434 15.35 -26.92 8.52
C VAL A 434 16.46 -27.91 8.21
N SER A 435 17.53 -27.92 9.01
CA SER A 435 18.65 -28.85 8.85
C SER A 435 18.25 -30.28 9.21
N GLY A 436 19.05 -31.26 8.78
CA GLY A 436 18.74 -32.69 8.99
C GLY A 436 18.68 -33.13 10.46
N ASP A 437 19.19 -32.32 11.38
CA ASP A 437 19.08 -32.47 12.84
C ASP A 437 17.85 -31.76 13.44
N GLY A 438 16.97 -31.19 12.61
CA GLY A 438 15.71 -30.60 13.04
C GLY A 438 15.82 -29.16 13.58
N ARG A 439 16.86 -28.41 13.21
CA ARG A 439 17.10 -27.03 13.65
C ARG A 439 16.91 -26.04 12.51
N VAL A 440 16.65 -24.78 12.82
CA VAL A 440 16.65 -23.70 11.82
C VAL A 440 18.08 -23.14 11.73
N PRO A 441 18.76 -23.24 10.57
CA PRO A 441 20.12 -22.76 10.41
C PRO A 441 20.28 -21.27 10.76
N GLY A 442 21.50 -20.87 11.13
CA GLY A 442 21.86 -19.47 11.30
C GLY A 442 21.49 -18.65 10.07
N HIS A 443 20.99 -17.43 10.28
CA HIS A 443 20.51 -16.54 9.22
C HIS A 443 19.41 -17.11 8.32
N SER A 444 18.64 -18.09 8.80
CA SER A 444 17.49 -18.63 8.07
C SER A 444 16.19 -18.48 8.86
N TRP A 445 15.09 -18.90 8.25
CA TRP A 445 13.75 -18.91 8.81
C TRP A 445 13.05 -20.18 8.32
N ALA A 446 12.02 -20.60 9.04
CA ALA A 446 11.21 -21.74 8.67
C ALA A 446 9.74 -21.54 9.03
N VAL A 447 8.86 -22.14 8.25
CA VAL A 447 7.43 -22.23 8.54
C VAL A 447 7.09 -23.68 8.77
N LEU A 448 6.51 -23.97 9.93
CA LEU A 448 6.27 -25.32 10.39
C LEU A 448 4.78 -25.51 10.68
N ALA A 449 4.23 -26.64 10.25
CA ALA A 449 2.88 -27.05 10.60
C ALA A 449 2.83 -27.72 11.98
N GLY A 450 1.75 -27.49 12.73
CA GLY A 450 1.49 -28.14 14.01
C GLY A 450 2.18 -27.48 15.21
N ALA A 451 1.82 -27.94 16.42
CA ALA A 451 2.33 -27.45 17.71
C ALA A 451 3.22 -28.49 18.39
#